data_AF-A0A7S2P970-F1
#
_entry.id   AF-A0A7S2P970-F1
#
_cell.length_a   1.000
_cell.length_b   1.000
_cell.length_c   1.000
_cell.angle_alpha   90.00
_cell.angle_beta   90.00
_cell.angle_gamma   90.00
#
_symmetry.space_group_name_H-M   'P 1'
#
loop_
_entity.id
_entity.type
_entity.pdbx_description
1 polymer ?
#
loop_
_entity_poly.entity_id
_entity_poly.type
_entity_poly.pdbx_seq_one_letter_code
_entity_poly.pdbx_strand_id
1 'polypeptide(L)'
;AAAVDDLATRLALRPPSAAQSKPSAPAPCRQEEISDCDDDDDDDDGSLSDMARNMSWGGSDMAAVKRATLSAAPGYTWSESIWDAATIIGNPSIGAAGSWLLAILLLLNLVIQLAFCYVSMTTFTEDPYNEIVQGDLQYWRYSMAHQ
;
A
#
# COMPACT_ATOMS: atom_id res chain seq x y z
N ALA A 1 21.24 35.23 15.99
CA ALA A 1 21.37 34.15 16.99
C ALA A 1 20.33 34.20 18.12
N ALA A 2 19.39 35.16 18.15
CA ALA A 2 18.42 35.32 19.25
C ALA A 2 17.00 34.77 18.97
N ALA A 3 16.80 34.06 17.85
CA ALA A 3 15.47 33.56 17.44
C ALA A 3 15.32 32.04 17.59
N VAL A 4 16.35 31.33 18.03
CA VAL A 4 16.34 29.85 18.14
C VAL A 4 15.89 29.39 19.54
N ASP A 5 16.02 30.24 20.56
CA ASP A 5 15.64 29.91 21.94
C ASP A 5 14.12 29.89 22.18
N ASP A 6 13.32 30.59 21.37
CA ASP A 6 11.86 30.66 21.57
C ASP A 6 11.13 29.36 21.18
N LEU A 7 11.73 28.53 20.32
CA LEU A 7 11.14 27.27 19.90
C LEU A 7 11.31 26.17 20.97
N ALA A 8 12.41 26.19 21.72
CA ALA A 8 12.71 25.21 22.77
C ALA A 8 11.76 25.37 23.98
N THR A 9 11.38 26.60 24.31
CA THR A 9 10.44 26.87 25.41
C THR A 9 9.00 26.46 25.06
N ARG A 10 8.61 26.51 23.78
CA ARG A 10 7.26 26.13 23.33
C ARG A 10 6.99 24.63 23.29
N LEU A 11 8.03 23.78 23.29
CA LEU A 11 7.88 22.33 23.36
C LEU A 11 7.68 21.80 24.79
N ALA A 12 7.97 22.60 25.82
CA ALA A 12 7.88 22.16 27.23
C ALA A 12 6.47 22.25 27.86
N LEU A 13 5.47 22.77 27.13
CA LEU A 13 4.11 23.03 27.64
C LEU A 13 3.03 22.23 26.91
N ARG A 14 3.35 21.05 26.37
CA ARG A 14 2.31 20.13 25.90
C ARG A 14 1.73 19.38 27.11
N PRO A 15 0.47 19.63 27.52
CA PRO A 15 -0.14 18.88 28.61
C PRO A 15 -0.20 17.39 28.26
N PRO A 16 -0.08 16.49 29.26
CA PRO A 16 -0.23 15.05 29.05
C PRO A 16 -1.63 14.79 28.50
N SER A 17 -1.68 14.30 27.26
CA SER A 17 -2.92 13.82 26.64
C SER A 17 -3.55 12.80 27.58
N ALA A 18 -4.77 13.11 28.01
CA ALA A 18 -5.57 12.28 28.87
C ALA A 18 -5.60 10.83 28.38
N ALA A 19 -5.51 9.93 29.36
CA ALA A 19 -5.54 8.49 29.22
C ALA A 19 -6.60 8.04 28.20
N GLN A 20 -6.12 7.39 27.14
CA GLN A 20 -6.99 6.59 26.29
C GLN A 20 -7.53 5.44 27.13
N SER A 21 -8.85 5.47 27.31
CA SER A 21 -9.66 4.43 27.91
C SER A 21 -9.34 3.07 27.29
N LYS A 22 -9.00 2.13 28.17
CA LYS A 22 -8.92 0.69 27.95
C LYS A 22 -10.07 0.22 27.03
N PRO A 23 -9.80 -0.34 25.84
CA PRO A 23 -10.85 -0.95 25.04
C PRO A 23 -11.43 -2.12 25.83
N SER A 24 -12.73 -2.02 26.12
CA SER A 24 -13.55 -3.12 26.62
C SER A 24 -13.39 -4.32 25.70
N ALA A 25 -13.12 -5.48 26.30
CA ALA A 25 -13.04 -6.74 25.59
C ALA A 25 -14.27 -6.94 24.67
N PRO A 26 -14.09 -7.35 23.41
CA PRO A 26 -15.20 -7.72 22.56
C PRO A 26 -15.92 -8.93 23.15
N ALA A 27 -17.25 -8.87 23.14
CA ALA A 27 -18.14 -9.94 23.53
C ALA A 27 -17.84 -11.23 22.75
N PRO A 28 -18.03 -12.42 23.35
CA PRO A 28 -17.83 -13.69 22.66
C PRO A 28 -18.77 -13.78 21.45
N CYS A 29 -18.18 -13.88 20.26
CA CYS A 29 -18.92 -14.17 19.05
C CYS A 29 -19.61 -15.52 19.20
N ARG A 30 -20.92 -15.48 19.00
CA ARG A 30 -21.83 -16.59 18.81
C ARG A 30 -21.26 -17.52 17.73
N GLN A 31 -21.01 -18.78 18.09
CA GLN A 31 -20.75 -19.86 17.12
C GLN A 31 -22.00 -19.98 16.25
N GLU A 32 -21.89 -19.60 14.98
CA GLU A 32 -22.79 -20.10 13.94
C GLU A 32 -22.13 -21.34 13.35
N GLU A 33 -22.87 -22.45 13.41
CA GLU A 33 -22.55 -23.73 12.78
C GLU A 33 -22.17 -23.50 11.31
N ILE A 34 -20.93 -23.81 10.95
CA ILE A 34 -20.52 -23.94 9.56
C ILE A 34 -21.02 -25.32 9.13
N SER A 35 -22.18 -25.29 8.49
CA SER A 35 -22.77 -26.39 7.74
C SER A 35 -21.81 -26.87 6.67
N ASP A 36 -21.72 -28.20 6.56
CA ASP A 36 -21.01 -28.96 5.54
C ASP A 36 -21.22 -28.39 4.13
N CYS A 37 -20.13 -28.21 3.41
CA CYS A 37 -20.15 -28.09 1.96
C CYS A 37 -19.34 -29.26 1.42
N ASP A 38 -20.10 -30.18 0.83
CA ASP A 38 -19.67 -31.43 0.23
C ASP A 38 -18.54 -31.27 -0.81
N ASP A 39 -17.74 -32.33 -0.84
CA ASP A 39 -16.77 -32.67 -1.86
C ASP A 39 -17.47 -32.88 -3.22
N ASP A 40 -17.29 -31.95 -4.17
CA ASP A 40 -17.55 -32.20 -5.58
C ASP A 40 -16.22 -32.16 -6.35
N ASP A 41 -15.58 -33.34 -6.42
CA ASP A 41 -14.55 -33.73 -7.38
C ASP A 41 -15.17 -33.78 -8.79
N ASP A 42 -15.26 -32.62 -9.47
CA ASP A 42 -15.53 -32.59 -10.91
C ASP A 42 -14.21 -32.46 -11.68
N ASP A 43 -13.65 -33.62 -12.01
CA ASP A 43 -12.66 -33.82 -13.08
C ASP A 43 -13.28 -33.44 -14.43
N ASP A 44 -13.30 -32.14 -14.75
CA ASP A 44 -13.70 -31.63 -16.06
C ASP A 44 -12.51 -31.80 -17.04
N ASP A 45 -12.51 -32.92 -17.77
CA ASP A 45 -11.54 -33.29 -18.80
C ASP A 45 -11.74 -32.46 -20.07
N GLY A 46 -11.44 -31.16 -19.96
CA GLY A 46 -11.54 -30.15 -21.01
C GLY A 46 -11.27 -30.69 -22.43
N SER A 47 -12.37 -30.98 -23.13
CA SER A 47 -12.39 -31.50 -24.49
C SER A 47 -11.69 -30.53 -25.45
N LEU A 48 -10.52 -30.92 -25.94
CA LEU A 48 -9.73 -30.21 -26.97
C LEU A 48 -10.52 -29.90 -28.27
N SER A 49 -11.68 -30.53 -28.45
CA SER A 49 -12.60 -30.35 -29.57
C SER A 49 -13.17 -28.93 -29.66
N ASP A 50 -13.38 -28.27 -28.52
CA ASP A 50 -14.07 -26.98 -28.46
C ASP A 50 -13.14 -25.78 -28.73
N MET A 51 -11.82 -25.99 -28.67
CA MET A 51 -10.85 -24.93 -29.00
C MET A 51 -10.74 -24.65 -30.50
N ALA A 52 -11.12 -25.60 -31.37
CA ALA A 52 -11.03 -25.43 -32.82
C ALA A 52 -12.20 -24.62 -33.42
N ARG A 53 -13.34 -24.53 -32.73
CA ARG A 53 -14.53 -23.81 -33.22
C ARG A 53 -14.51 -22.31 -32.98
N ASN A 54 -13.68 -21.82 -32.06
CA ASN A 54 -13.62 -20.39 -31.72
C ASN A 54 -12.56 -19.59 -32.49
N MET A 55 -11.83 -20.21 -33.43
CA MET A 55 -10.90 -19.52 -34.34
C MET A 55 -11.55 -19.13 -35.68
N SER A 56 -12.87 -18.89 -35.68
CA SER A 56 -13.51 -18.21 -36.80
C SER A 56 -13.09 -16.75 -36.77
N TRP A 57 -12.03 -16.46 -37.54
CA TRP A 57 -11.61 -15.12 -37.93
C TRP A 57 -12.80 -14.40 -38.58
N GLY A 58 -13.55 -13.66 -37.76
CA GLY A 58 -14.51 -12.66 -38.15
C GLY A 58 -13.83 -11.51 -38.88
N GLY A 59 -13.42 -11.76 -40.12
CA GLY A 59 -13.14 -10.71 -41.09
C GLY A 59 -14.46 -10.07 -41.49
N SER A 60 -14.77 -8.89 -40.92
CA SER A 60 -15.63 -7.86 -41.55
C SER A 60 -15.78 -6.55 -40.76
N ASP A 61 -15.21 -6.39 -39.56
CA ASP A 61 -15.44 -5.17 -38.75
C ASP A 61 -14.23 -4.22 -38.61
N MET A 62 -13.36 -4.14 -39.62
CA MET A 62 -12.32 -3.08 -39.66
C MET A 62 -12.87 -1.69 -39.99
N ALA A 63 -14.13 -1.55 -40.39
CA ALA A 63 -14.77 -0.24 -40.56
C ALA A 63 -15.28 0.36 -39.24
N ALA A 64 -15.37 -0.47 -38.19
CA ALA A 64 -15.60 -0.06 -36.81
C ALA A 64 -14.27 -0.05 -36.03
N VAL A 65 -13.20 0.47 -36.64
CA VAL A 65 -12.22 1.25 -35.87
C VAL A 65 -13.00 2.43 -35.31
N LYS A 66 -13.74 2.17 -34.23
CA LYS A 66 -14.12 3.17 -33.25
C LYS A 66 -12.81 3.89 -33.03
N ARG A 67 -12.73 5.10 -33.58
CA ARG A 67 -11.98 6.15 -32.92
C ARG A 67 -12.53 6.10 -31.52
N ALA A 68 -11.87 5.35 -30.64
CA ALA A 68 -11.72 5.74 -29.28
C ALA A 68 -11.15 7.14 -29.44
N THR A 69 -12.07 8.11 -29.57
CA THR A 69 -11.89 9.45 -29.08
C THR A 69 -11.25 9.21 -27.75
N LEU A 70 -9.92 9.26 -27.75
CA LEU A 70 -9.08 9.44 -26.59
C LEU A 70 -9.73 10.63 -25.94
N SER A 71 -10.68 10.35 -25.05
CA SER A 71 -11.35 11.33 -24.21
C SER A 71 -10.17 12.05 -23.63
N ALA A 72 -9.94 13.28 -24.10
CA ALA A 72 -8.71 14.00 -23.86
C ALA A 72 -8.43 13.83 -22.37
N ALA A 73 -7.39 13.04 -22.05
CA ALA A 73 -7.12 12.69 -20.67
C ALA A 73 -7.03 14.04 -19.95
N PRO A 74 -7.77 14.25 -18.85
CA PRO A 74 -7.79 15.52 -18.16
C PRO A 74 -6.35 16.00 -18.05
N GLY A 75 -6.04 17.13 -18.68
CA GLY A 75 -4.67 17.58 -18.83
C GLY A 75 -3.99 17.58 -17.47
N TYR A 76 -2.73 17.17 -17.41
CA TYR A 76 -2.00 17.11 -16.15
C TYR A 76 -2.05 18.47 -15.45
N THR A 77 -2.77 18.54 -14.33
CA THR A 77 -2.78 19.71 -13.48
C THR A 77 -1.56 19.62 -12.59
N TRP A 78 -0.65 20.58 -12.72
CA TRP A 78 0.49 20.72 -11.84
C TRP A 78 0.04 20.69 -10.39
N SER A 79 0.63 19.78 -9.63
CA SER A 79 0.43 19.69 -8.19
C SER A 79 1.64 20.31 -7.51
N GLU A 80 1.45 20.90 -6.33
CA GLU A 80 2.56 21.35 -5.49
C GLU A 80 3.26 20.13 -4.85
N SER A 81 3.94 19.33 -5.68
CA SER A 81 4.66 18.13 -5.28
C SER A 81 6.16 18.29 -5.54
N ILE A 82 6.97 17.66 -4.69
CA ILE A 82 8.44 17.66 -4.84
C ILE A 82 8.88 17.00 -6.17
N TRP A 83 8.06 16.08 -6.69
CA TRP A 83 8.30 15.37 -7.95
C TRP A 83 8.08 16.28 -9.16
N ASP A 84 7.08 17.17 -9.09
CA ASP A 84 6.88 18.21 -10.09
C ASP A 84 8.02 19.23 -10.06
N ALA A 85 8.50 19.61 -8.88
CA ALA A 85 9.67 20.48 -8.75
C ALA A 85 10.94 19.86 -9.35
N ALA A 86 11.06 18.52 -9.35
CA ALA A 86 12.18 17.82 -9.96
C ALA A 86 12.28 18.04 -11.48
N THR A 87 11.13 18.24 -12.16
CA THR A 87 11.09 18.48 -13.62
C THR A 87 11.72 19.82 -14.01
N ILE A 88 11.88 20.72 -13.04
CA ILE A 88 12.41 22.08 -13.24
C ILE A 88 13.94 22.12 -12.97
N ILE A 89 14.54 21.05 -12.45
CA ILE A 89 15.99 20.98 -12.22
C ILE A 89 16.72 21.11 -13.57
N GLY A 90 17.66 22.06 -13.64
CA GLY A 90 18.40 22.35 -14.87
C GLY A 90 17.76 23.41 -15.77
N ASN A 91 16.61 23.97 -15.37
CA ASN A 91 16.05 25.13 -16.06
C ASN A 91 16.95 26.37 -15.84
N PRO A 92 17.40 27.06 -16.91
CA PRO A 92 18.29 28.22 -16.79
C PRO A 92 17.69 29.38 -15.99
N SER A 93 16.36 29.46 -15.83
CA SER A 93 15.68 30.53 -15.09
C SER A 93 15.86 30.48 -13.57
N ILE A 94 16.21 29.33 -12.98
CA ILE A 94 16.38 29.15 -11.51
C ILE A 94 17.84 29.33 -11.07
N GLY A 95 18.77 29.37 -12.02
CA GLY A 95 20.20 29.42 -11.75
C GLY A 95 20.75 28.11 -11.18
N ALA A 96 22.09 28.00 -11.20
CA ALA A 96 22.78 26.77 -10.78
C ALA A 96 22.61 26.50 -9.28
N ALA A 97 22.64 27.54 -8.44
CA ALA A 97 22.49 27.39 -6.99
C ALA A 97 21.11 26.86 -6.59
N GLY A 98 20.03 27.37 -7.23
CA GLY A 98 18.67 26.90 -6.97
C GLY A 98 18.48 25.44 -7.43
N SER A 99 19.06 25.07 -8.56
CA SER A 99 19.02 23.68 -9.05
C SER A 99 19.71 22.71 -8.09
N TRP A 100 20.87 23.09 -7.54
CA TRP A 100 21.56 22.29 -6.52
C TRP A 100 20.75 22.14 -5.22
N LEU A 101 20.15 23.23 -4.75
CA LEU A 101 19.30 23.20 -3.56
C LEU A 101 18.10 22.25 -3.75
N LEU A 102 17.42 22.32 -4.90
CA LEU A 102 16.31 21.42 -5.24
C LEU A 102 16.76 19.96 -5.32
N ALA A 103 17.93 19.70 -5.91
CA ALA A 103 18.49 18.35 -5.96
C ALA A 103 18.79 17.78 -4.56
N ILE A 104 19.34 18.60 -3.65
CA ILE A 104 19.59 18.19 -2.26
C ILE A 104 18.28 17.92 -1.52
N LEU A 105 17.27 18.78 -1.68
CA LEU A 105 15.94 18.57 -1.07
C LEU A 105 15.27 17.30 -1.57
N LEU A 106 15.39 17.01 -2.87
CA LEU A 106 14.87 15.79 -3.48
C LEU A 106 15.60 14.55 -2.95
N LEU A 107 16.92 14.60 -2.84
CA LEU A 107 17.73 13.52 -2.26
C LEU A 107 17.34 13.27 -0.79
N LEU A 108 17.18 14.33 0.00
CA LEU A 108 16.76 14.24 1.40
C LEU A 108 15.38 13.58 1.52
N ASN A 109 14.42 13.98 0.69
CA ASN A 109 13.09 13.37 0.67
C ASN A 109 13.16 11.87 0.32
N LEU A 110 14.00 11.48 -0.63
CA LEU A 110 14.21 10.09 -1.01
C LEU A 110 14.82 9.27 0.13
N VAL A 111 15.80 9.82 0.85
CA VAL A 111 16.39 9.18 2.04
C VAL A 111 15.36 8.96 3.13
N ILE A 112 14.49 9.94 3.40
CA ILE A 112 13.42 9.82 4.39
C ILE A 112 12.44 8.71 4.00
N GLN A 113 12.04 8.64 2.72
CA GLN A 113 11.14 7.60 2.23
C GLN A 113 11.77 6.20 2.33
N LEU A 114 13.05 6.06 2.01
CA LEU A 114 13.78 4.80 2.19
C LEU A 114 13.88 4.40 3.66
N ALA A 115 14.18 5.35 4.55
CA ALA A 115 14.23 5.09 5.99
C ALA A 115 12.88 4.65 6.54
N PHE A 116 11.79 5.31 6.11
CA PHE A 116 10.43 4.92 6.49
C PHE A 116 10.06 3.53 5.97
N CYS A 117 10.40 3.22 4.70
CA CYS A 117 10.18 1.91 4.12
C CYS A 117 10.97 0.82 4.87
N TYR A 118 12.22 1.10 5.21
CA TYR A 118 13.07 0.21 6.00
C TYR A 118 12.46 -0.07 7.38
N VAL A 119 12.07 0.97 8.13
CA VAL A 119 11.42 0.81 9.45
C VAL A 119 10.11 0.03 9.34
N SER A 120 9.32 0.31 8.30
CA SER A 120 8.06 -0.41 8.06
C SER A 120 8.34 -1.89 7.79
N MET A 121 9.32 -2.19 6.94
CA MET A 121 9.74 -3.56 6.66
C MET A 121 10.16 -4.26 7.94
N THR A 122 11.10 -3.71 8.72
CA THR A 122 11.57 -4.35 9.95
C THR A 122 10.43 -4.58 10.94
N THR A 123 9.52 -3.62 11.08
CA THR A 123 8.39 -3.72 12.02
C THR A 123 7.39 -4.82 11.62
N PHE A 124 7.18 -5.04 10.32
CA PHE A 124 6.23 -6.05 9.84
C PHE A 124 6.85 -7.41 9.53
N THR A 125 8.16 -7.49 9.28
CA THR A 125 8.85 -8.75 8.96
C THR A 125 9.54 -9.39 10.16
N GLU A 126 9.89 -8.63 11.19
CA GLU A 126 10.36 -9.23 12.44
C GLU A 126 9.16 -9.88 13.12
N ASP A 127 9.18 -11.21 13.18
CA ASP A 127 8.17 -11.97 13.91
C ASP A 127 8.34 -11.69 15.40
N PRO A 128 7.39 -11.02 16.07
CA PRO A 128 7.50 -10.73 17.49
C PRO A 128 7.32 -11.99 18.34
N TYR A 129 6.89 -13.11 17.74
CA TYR A 129 6.63 -14.36 18.44
C TYR A 129 7.83 -15.29 18.33
N ASN A 130 8.46 -15.56 19.48
CA ASN A 130 9.43 -16.64 19.59
C ASN A 130 8.81 -17.97 19.13
N GLU A 131 9.63 -18.88 18.60
CA GLU A 131 9.20 -20.22 18.15
C GLU A 131 8.39 -20.97 19.21
N ILE A 132 8.68 -20.74 20.49
CA ILE A 132 7.93 -21.29 21.63
C ILE A 132 6.48 -20.79 21.65
N VAL A 133 6.27 -19.47 21.51
CA VAL A 133 4.93 -18.87 21.53
C VAL A 133 4.14 -19.28 20.29
N GLN A 134 4.82 -19.40 19.14
CA GLN A 134 4.20 -19.96 17.94
C GLN A 134 3.75 -21.41 18.15
N GLY A 135 4.59 -22.24 18.80
CA GLY A 135 4.26 -23.60 19.17
C GLY A 135 3.03 -23.69 20.09
N ASP A 136 2.96 -22.82 21.11
CA ASP A 136 1.83 -22.76 22.02
C ASP A 136 0.53 -22.33 21.32
N LEU A 137 0.60 -21.36 20.40
CA LEU A 137 -0.54 -20.92 19.59
C LEU A 137 -1.00 -21.99 18.60
N GLN A 138 -0.07 -22.70 17.96
CA GLN A 138 -0.39 -23.84 17.10
C GLN A 138 -1.05 -24.96 17.92
N TYR A 139 -0.50 -25.29 19.10
CA TYR A 139 -1.07 -26.29 19.99
C TYR A 139 -2.49 -25.91 20.43
N TRP A 140 -2.73 -24.66 20.81
CA TRP A 140 -4.08 -24.17 21.13
C TRP A 140 -5.04 -24.34 19.95
N ARG A 141 -4.60 -24.00 18.72
CA ARG A 141 -5.41 -24.18 17.52
C ARG A 141 -5.76 -25.64 17.24
N TYR A 142 -4.82 -26.57 17.43
CA TYR A 142 -5.09 -28.00 17.23
C TYR A 142 -5.96 -28.60 18.34
N SER A 143 -5.73 -28.23 19.60
CA SER A 143 -6.34 -28.89 20.75
C SER A 143 -7.68 -28.30 21.21
N MET A 144 -7.88 -26.98 21.07
CA MET A 144 -9.05 -26.27 21.62
C MET A 144 -10.05 -25.81 20.56
N ALA A 145 -9.63 -25.61 19.31
CA ALA A 145 -10.54 -25.08 18.26
C ALA A 145 -11.39 -26.17 17.58
N HIS A 146 -11.07 -27.45 17.76
CA HIS A 146 -11.79 -28.59 17.16
C HIS A 146 -12.63 -29.40 18.16
N GLN A 147 -12.81 -28.88 19.40
CA GLN A 147 -13.77 -29.43 20.37
C GLN A 147 -15.03 -28.58 20.39
#